data_AF-A0A327TS95-F1
#
_entry.id   AF-A0A327TS95-F1
#
_cell.length_a   1.000
_cell.length_b   1.000
_cell.length_c   1.000
_cell.angle_alpha   90.00
_cell.angle_beta   90.00
_cell.angle_gamma   90.00
#
_symmetry.space_group_name_H-M   'P 1'
#
loop_
_entity.id
_entity.type
_entity.pdbx_description
1 polymer ?
#
loop_
_entity_poly.entity_id
_entity_poly.type
_entity_poly.pdbx_seq_one_letter_code
_entity_poly.pdbx_strand_id
1 'polypeptide(L)'
;MSLRIVVCVKYVPDATGDRRFADDATTDREGVDGLLSELDEYGVEQALRIAAANEGAEVTVLTVGPDDAKDALRKALSMGADKAVHVNDDDIHGTDALGTSAILAAALERTGYDLVVCGMASTDGTMGVLPALLAERLGVPQATLLSEVAVAGGRV
;
A
#
# COMPACT_ATOMS: atom_id res chain seq x y z
N MET A 1 13.19 16.74 -12.65
CA MET A 1 12.14 16.49 -11.65
C MET A 1 12.60 15.34 -10.79
N SER A 2 12.30 15.37 -9.50
CA SER A 2 12.56 14.25 -8.57
C SER A 2 11.57 13.12 -8.86
N LEU A 3 12.03 11.87 -8.77
CA LEU A 3 11.20 10.67 -8.95
C LEU A 3 10.27 10.50 -7.73
N ARG A 4 8.94 10.55 -7.93
CA ARG A 4 7.95 10.35 -6.87
C ARG A 4 7.45 8.91 -6.86
N ILE A 5 7.79 8.18 -5.81
CA ILE A 5 7.38 6.79 -5.62
C ILE A 5 6.25 6.78 -4.58
N VAL A 6 5.11 6.19 -4.93
CA VAL A 6 4.03 5.96 -3.96
C VAL A 6 3.89 4.47 -3.68
N VAL A 7 3.98 4.09 -2.41
CA VAL A 7 3.81 2.70 -1.96
C VAL A 7 2.44 2.54 -1.33
N CYS A 8 1.59 1.71 -1.92
CA CYS A 8 0.32 1.33 -1.29
C CYS A 8 0.62 0.29 -0.21
N VAL A 9 0.22 0.57 1.03
CA VAL A 9 0.42 -0.29 2.18
C VAL A 9 -0.90 -0.56 2.90
N LYS A 10 -1.03 -1.72 3.55
CA LYS A 10 -2.23 -2.10 4.28
C LYS A 10 -1.93 -2.42 5.74
N TYR A 11 -2.81 -1.95 6.62
CA TYR A 11 -2.90 -2.41 8.00
C TYR A 11 -3.75 -3.68 8.07
N VAL A 12 -3.20 -4.75 8.64
CA VAL A 12 -3.80 -6.08 8.69
C VAL A 12 -3.66 -6.69 10.09
N PRO A 13 -4.59 -7.53 10.54
CA PRO A 13 -4.40 -8.32 11.76
C PRO A 13 -3.18 -9.24 11.64
N ASP A 14 -2.43 -9.41 12.72
CA ASP A 14 -1.29 -10.35 12.77
C ASP A 14 -1.73 -11.75 12.31
N ALA A 15 -1.02 -12.30 11.31
CA ALA A 15 -1.31 -13.60 10.74
C ALA A 15 -1.14 -14.77 11.74
N THR A 16 -0.36 -14.55 12.80
CA THR A 16 -0.13 -15.50 13.89
C THR A 16 -1.15 -15.39 15.03
N GLY A 17 -1.97 -14.33 15.03
CA GLY A 17 -3.02 -14.11 16.01
C GLY A 17 -4.31 -14.91 15.75
N ASP A 18 -5.23 -14.87 16.71
CA ASP A 18 -6.54 -15.53 16.63
C ASP A 18 -7.54 -14.70 15.82
N ARG A 19 -7.37 -14.70 14.49
CA ARG A 19 -8.14 -13.88 13.56
C ARG A 19 -9.59 -14.32 13.46
N ARG A 20 -10.51 -13.37 13.51
CA ARG A 20 -11.97 -13.59 13.44
C ARG A 20 -12.64 -12.58 12.51
N PHE A 21 -13.93 -12.80 12.28
CA PHE A 21 -14.80 -11.78 11.72
C PHE A 21 -15.48 -11.02 12.86
N ALA A 22 -15.73 -9.73 12.64
CA ALA A 22 -16.59 -8.92 13.49
C ALA A 22 -18.08 -9.34 13.29
N ASP A 23 -18.97 -8.79 14.13
CA ASP A 23 -20.41 -9.13 14.11
C ASP A 23 -21.09 -8.82 12.77
N ASP A 24 -20.54 -7.88 12.00
CA ASP A 24 -21.02 -7.49 10.66
C ASP A 24 -20.38 -8.31 9.52
N ALA A 25 -19.66 -9.38 9.85
CA ALA A 25 -18.92 -10.26 8.94
C ALA A 25 -17.73 -9.60 8.21
N THR A 26 -17.28 -8.41 8.64
CA THR A 26 -16.01 -7.83 8.19
C THR A 26 -14.82 -8.36 9.00
N THR A 27 -13.59 -8.11 8.54
CA THR A 27 -12.38 -8.48 9.29
C THR A 27 -12.34 -7.76 10.64
N ASP A 28 -12.22 -8.53 11.73
CA ASP A 28 -11.98 -7.99 13.07
C ASP A 28 -10.56 -7.39 13.14
N ARG A 29 -10.50 -6.11 13.51
CA ARG A 29 -9.25 -5.33 13.67
C ARG A 29 -9.01 -4.88 15.10
N GLU A 30 -9.92 -5.19 16.02
CA GLU A 30 -9.82 -4.80 17.43
C GLU A 30 -9.40 -5.98 18.30
N GLY A 31 -9.83 -7.20 17.97
CA GLY A 31 -9.58 -8.40 18.76
C GLY A 31 -8.15 -8.97 18.68
N VAL A 32 -7.34 -8.48 17.74
CA VAL A 32 -5.95 -8.90 17.51
C VAL A 32 -5.12 -7.68 17.12
N ASP A 33 -3.88 -7.61 17.61
CA ASP A 33 -2.94 -6.56 17.21
C ASP A 33 -2.78 -6.54 15.68
N GLY A 34 -2.92 -5.35 15.09
CA GLY A 34 -2.65 -5.16 13.68
C GLY A 34 -1.26 -4.58 13.40
N LEU A 35 -0.80 -4.81 12.18
CA LEU A 35 0.53 -4.46 11.72
C LEU A 35 0.52 -4.04 10.24
N LEU A 36 1.63 -3.45 9.78
CA LEU A 36 1.90 -3.28 8.35
C LEU A 36 2.02 -4.67 7.72
N SER A 37 1.20 -4.97 6.69
CA SER A 37 1.26 -6.28 6.04
C SER A 37 2.68 -6.62 5.63
N GLU A 38 3.13 -7.83 5.97
CA GLU A 38 4.51 -8.28 5.77
C GLU A 38 4.88 -8.31 4.28
N LEU A 39 3.88 -8.52 3.42
CA LEU A 39 4.04 -8.46 1.96
C LEU A 39 4.22 -7.02 1.44
N ASP A 40 3.69 -6.04 2.15
CA ASP A 40 3.86 -4.62 1.83
C ASP A 40 5.20 -4.07 2.36
N GLU A 41 5.77 -4.66 3.42
CA GLU A 41 7.13 -4.33 3.87
C GLU A 41 8.16 -4.52 2.75
N TYR A 42 8.00 -5.56 1.92
CA TYR A 42 8.84 -5.76 0.74
C TYR A 42 8.67 -4.63 -0.28
N GLY A 43 7.45 -4.15 -0.49
CA GLY A 43 7.17 -3.02 -1.38
C GLY A 43 7.82 -1.72 -0.89
N VAL A 44 7.74 -1.45 0.41
CA VAL A 44 8.41 -0.30 1.04
C VAL A 44 9.93 -0.41 0.87
N GLU A 45 10.52 -1.55 1.19
CA GLU A 45 11.96 -1.78 1.05
C GLU A 45 12.44 -1.61 -0.40
N GLN A 46 11.71 -2.15 -1.39
CA GLN A 46 12.07 -1.96 -2.81
C GLN A 46 11.99 -0.49 -3.23
N ALA A 47 10.96 0.24 -2.79
CA ALA A 47 10.83 1.67 -3.06
C ALA A 47 12.01 2.47 -2.48
N LEU A 48 12.44 2.15 -1.26
CA LEU A 48 13.61 2.79 -0.61
C LEU A 48 14.91 2.49 -1.36
N ARG A 49 15.11 1.26 -1.85
CA ARG A 49 16.28 0.91 -2.69
C ARG A 49 16.30 1.68 -4.00
N ILE A 50 15.15 1.77 -4.67
CA ILE A 50 15.01 2.56 -5.90
C ILE A 50 15.32 4.03 -5.60
N ALA A 51 14.78 4.58 -4.51
CA ALA A 51 15.03 5.96 -4.12
C ALA A 51 16.52 6.21 -3.80
N ALA A 52 17.18 5.31 -3.09
CA ALA A 52 18.60 5.40 -2.78
C ALA A 52 19.49 5.39 -4.05
N ALA A 53 19.05 4.71 -5.12
CA ALA A 53 19.74 4.68 -6.41
C ALA A 53 19.41 5.89 -7.32
N ASN A 54 18.43 6.73 -6.97
CA ASN A 54 17.94 7.83 -7.78
C ASN A 54 17.95 9.14 -6.99
N GLU A 55 18.97 9.97 -7.22
CA GLU A 55 19.17 11.21 -6.45
C GLU A 55 17.91 12.10 -6.44
N GLY A 56 17.50 12.49 -5.23
CA GLY A 56 16.35 13.33 -4.99
C GLY A 56 15.00 12.63 -5.09
N ALA A 57 14.94 11.32 -5.36
CA ALA A 57 13.69 10.57 -5.30
C ALA A 57 13.03 10.65 -3.92
N GLU A 58 11.71 10.61 -3.88
CA GLU A 58 10.91 10.70 -2.65
C GLU A 58 9.91 9.54 -2.59
N VAL A 59 9.80 8.91 -1.42
CA VAL A 59 8.89 7.79 -1.13
C VAL A 59 7.74 8.27 -0.26
N THR A 60 6.52 8.20 -0.80
CA THR A 60 5.28 8.41 -0.04
C THR A 60 4.59 7.08 0.20
N VAL A 61 4.24 6.76 1.44
CA VAL A 61 3.42 5.59 1.77
C VAL A 61 1.95 5.99 1.88
N LEU A 62 1.06 5.17 1.35
CA LEU A 62 -0.37 5.48 1.24
C LEU A 62 -1.19 4.29 1.76
N THR A 63 -2.08 4.54 2.72
CA THR A 63 -3.01 3.54 3.25
C THR A 63 -4.45 4.01 3.18
N VAL A 64 -5.37 3.04 3.11
CA VAL A 64 -6.81 3.21 3.26
C VAL A 64 -7.24 2.30 4.41
N GLY A 65 -7.90 2.86 5.42
CA GLY A 65 -8.32 2.06 6.57
C GLY A 65 -8.68 2.90 7.79
N PRO A 66 -9.07 2.24 8.89
CA PRO A 66 -9.50 2.90 10.13
C PRO A 66 -8.36 3.69 10.78
N ASP A 67 -8.65 4.37 11.90
CA ASP A 67 -7.69 5.23 12.59
C ASP A 67 -6.37 4.51 12.95
N ASP A 68 -6.45 3.25 13.37
CA ASP A 68 -5.31 2.41 13.73
C ASP A 68 -4.40 2.07 12.54
N ALA A 69 -4.86 2.23 11.30
CA ALA A 69 -4.03 2.04 10.11
C ALA A 69 -2.84 3.02 10.06
N LYS A 70 -2.85 4.08 10.88
CA LYS A 70 -1.68 4.96 11.10
C LYS A 70 -0.47 4.19 11.62
N ASP A 71 -0.64 3.07 12.31
CA ASP A 71 0.50 2.30 12.82
C ASP A 71 1.27 1.62 11.69
N ALA A 72 0.59 1.16 10.64
CA ALA A 72 1.25 0.71 9.42
C ALA A 72 2.04 1.85 8.74
N LEU A 73 1.48 3.05 8.70
CA LEU A 73 2.18 4.24 8.17
C LEU A 73 3.39 4.60 9.01
N ARG A 74 3.26 4.63 10.35
CA ARG A 74 4.36 4.91 11.28
C ARG A 74 5.49 3.91 11.13
N LYS A 75 5.17 2.63 10.96
CA LYS A 75 6.14 1.58 10.67
C LYS A 75 6.88 1.86 9.36
N ALA A 76 6.17 2.16 8.27
CA ALA A 76 6.78 2.44 6.97
C ALA A 76 7.61 3.75 6.96
N LEU A 77 7.17 4.79 7.66
CA LEU A 77 7.96 6.00 7.92
C LEU A 77 9.23 5.67 8.70
N SER A 78 9.14 4.80 9.72
CA SER A 78 10.29 4.36 10.50
C SER A 78 11.27 3.51 9.69
N MET A 79 10.82 2.85 8.61
CA MET A 79 11.68 2.14 7.67
C MET A 79 12.47 3.11 6.77
N GLY A 80 11.96 4.33 6.56
CA GLY A 80 12.65 5.37 5.79
C GLY A 80 11.78 6.10 4.75
N ALA A 81 10.47 5.85 4.68
CA ALA A 81 9.60 6.64 3.80
C ALA A 81 9.56 8.11 4.24
N ASP A 82 9.48 9.03 3.27
CA ASP A 82 9.56 10.47 3.51
C ASP A 82 8.22 11.06 3.97
N LYS A 83 7.12 10.56 3.40
CA LYS A 83 5.76 11.09 3.60
C LYS A 83 4.76 9.96 3.77
N ALA A 84 3.62 10.28 4.39
CA ALA A 84 2.51 9.37 4.54
C ALA A 84 1.18 10.04 4.15
N VAL A 85 0.31 9.26 3.52
CA VAL A 85 -1.07 9.62 3.18
C VAL A 85 -2.00 8.58 3.82
N HIS A 86 -2.96 9.05 4.60
CA HIS A 86 -4.00 8.22 5.21
C HIS A 86 -5.35 8.65 4.64
N VAL A 87 -6.03 7.74 3.94
CA VAL A 87 -7.45 7.89 3.64
C VAL A 87 -8.23 7.23 4.77
N ASN A 88 -8.84 8.07 5.60
CA ASN A 88 -9.64 7.68 6.76
C ASN A 88 -11.02 8.33 6.65
N ASP A 89 -12.04 7.50 6.47
CA ASP A 89 -13.43 7.92 6.34
C ASP A 89 -14.30 6.75 6.77
N ASP A 90 -15.21 6.96 7.72
CA ASP A 90 -16.06 5.90 8.29
C ASP A 90 -16.94 5.23 7.22
N ASP A 91 -17.28 5.94 6.14
CA ASP A 91 -18.12 5.44 5.05
C ASP A 91 -17.42 4.36 4.18
N ILE A 92 -16.10 4.16 4.33
CA ILE A 92 -15.35 3.14 3.58
C ILE A 92 -15.33 1.77 4.27
N HIS A 93 -15.90 1.65 5.47
CA HIS A 93 -15.97 0.38 6.20
C HIS A 93 -16.66 -0.71 5.38
N GLY A 94 -16.10 -1.93 5.40
CA GLY A 94 -16.62 -3.07 4.64
C GLY A 94 -16.46 -2.99 3.11
N THR A 95 -15.74 -1.98 2.59
CA THR A 95 -15.50 -1.86 1.15
C THR A 95 -14.71 -3.05 0.58
N ASP A 96 -15.11 -3.50 -0.61
CA ASP A 96 -14.45 -4.60 -1.33
C ASP A 96 -13.18 -4.14 -2.09
N ALA A 97 -12.56 -5.04 -2.86
CA ALA A 97 -11.38 -4.68 -3.66
C ALA A 97 -11.68 -3.67 -4.78
N LEU A 98 -12.89 -3.69 -5.36
CA LEU A 98 -13.27 -2.75 -6.41
C LEU A 98 -13.44 -1.33 -5.85
N GLY A 99 -14.12 -1.16 -4.73
CA GLY A 99 -14.24 0.13 -4.06
C GLY A 99 -12.89 0.61 -3.51
N THR A 100 -12.12 -0.28 -2.88
CA THR A 100 -10.78 0.06 -2.35
C THR A 100 -9.85 0.54 -3.46
N SER A 101 -9.86 -0.12 -4.62
CA SER A 101 -9.06 0.33 -5.77
C SER A 101 -9.52 1.67 -6.34
N ALA A 102 -10.81 2.01 -6.28
CA ALA A 102 -11.31 3.32 -6.69
C ALA A 102 -10.79 4.44 -5.76
N ILE A 103 -10.84 4.20 -4.45
CA ILE A 103 -10.35 5.11 -3.42
C ILE A 103 -8.84 5.32 -3.56
N LEU A 104 -8.07 4.24 -3.66
CA LEU A 104 -6.63 4.28 -3.84
C LEU A 104 -6.23 5.01 -5.13
N ALA A 105 -6.92 4.75 -6.25
CA ALA A 105 -6.63 5.45 -7.51
C ALA A 105 -6.84 6.97 -7.39
N ALA A 106 -7.95 7.41 -6.81
CA ALA A 106 -8.20 8.82 -6.58
C ALA A 106 -7.17 9.45 -5.62
N ALA A 107 -6.75 8.72 -4.58
CA ALA A 107 -5.71 9.18 -3.66
C ALA A 107 -4.33 9.28 -4.34
N LEU A 108 -3.99 8.33 -5.20
CA LEU A 108 -2.76 8.32 -6.00
C LEU A 108 -2.72 9.51 -6.97
N GLU A 109 -3.80 9.78 -7.70
CA GLU A 109 -3.89 10.94 -8.60
C GLU A 109 -3.72 12.26 -7.85
N ARG A 110 -4.35 12.40 -6.68
CA ARG A 110 -4.23 13.60 -5.83
C ARG A 110 -2.83 13.76 -5.23
N THR A 111 -2.17 12.66 -4.88
CA THR A 111 -0.81 12.67 -4.34
C THR A 111 0.20 13.00 -5.44
N GLY A 112 -0.04 12.50 -6.65
CA GLY A 112 0.88 12.56 -7.78
C GLY A 112 2.01 11.55 -7.64
N TYR A 113 2.28 10.80 -8.70
CA TYR A 113 3.27 9.73 -8.71
C TYR A 113 3.96 9.65 -10.08
N ASP A 114 5.15 9.06 -10.09
CA ASP A 114 5.85 8.60 -11.30
C ASP A 114 5.98 7.07 -11.30
N LEU A 115 6.00 6.45 -10.11
CA LEU A 115 6.00 5.01 -9.89
C LEU A 115 5.05 4.66 -8.73
N VAL A 116 4.20 3.65 -8.93
CA VAL A 116 3.40 3.04 -7.85
C VAL A 116 3.96 1.66 -7.53
N VAL A 117 4.20 1.41 -6.24
CA VAL A 117 4.66 0.11 -5.73
C VAL A 117 3.57 -0.46 -4.81
N CYS A 118 3.32 -1.76 -4.93
CA CYS A 118 2.38 -2.48 -4.08
C CYS A 118 3.00 -3.81 -3.64
N GLY A 119 2.58 -4.33 -2.49
CA GLY A 119 2.77 -5.74 -2.19
C GLY A 119 2.03 -6.64 -3.18
N MET A 120 2.44 -7.91 -3.22
CA MET A 120 1.81 -8.96 -4.05
C MET A 120 0.32 -9.15 -3.72
N ALA A 121 0.00 -9.13 -2.43
CA ALA A 121 -1.31 -9.27 -1.83
C ALA A 121 -1.22 -8.76 -0.39
N SER A 122 -2.33 -8.72 0.33
CA SER A 122 -2.32 -8.56 1.79
C SER A 122 -2.50 -9.89 2.49
N THR A 123 -2.00 -10.02 3.71
CA THR A 123 -2.01 -11.29 4.47
C THR A 123 -3.36 -11.67 5.08
N ASP A 124 -4.31 -10.75 5.10
CA ASP A 124 -5.70 -10.97 5.53
C ASP A 124 -6.62 -11.37 4.35
N GLY A 125 -6.62 -10.58 3.28
CA GLY A 125 -7.52 -10.75 2.13
C GLY A 125 -6.96 -11.65 1.04
N THR A 126 -5.64 -11.71 0.88
CA THR A 126 -4.91 -12.61 -0.06
C THR A 126 -5.36 -12.56 -1.54
N MET A 127 -6.13 -11.54 -1.94
CA MET A 127 -6.76 -11.52 -3.27
C MET A 127 -5.75 -11.35 -4.41
N GLY A 128 -4.67 -10.59 -4.19
CA GLY A 128 -3.64 -10.34 -5.21
C GLY A 128 -4.10 -9.53 -6.43
N VAL A 129 -5.28 -8.89 -6.37
CA VAL A 129 -5.87 -8.17 -7.51
C VAL A 129 -5.66 -6.66 -7.50
N LEU A 130 -5.33 -6.08 -6.35
CA LEU A 130 -5.23 -4.62 -6.19
C LEU A 130 -4.26 -3.95 -7.18
N PRO A 131 -3.05 -4.46 -7.43
CA PRO A 131 -2.13 -3.86 -8.41
C PRO A 131 -2.74 -3.78 -9.81
N ALA A 132 -3.44 -4.83 -10.25
CA ALA A 132 -4.07 -4.87 -11.57
C ALA A 132 -5.27 -3.92 -11.67
N LEU A 133 -6.09 -3.84 -10.62
CA LEU A 133 -7.19 -2.90 -10.54
C LEU A 133 -6.71 -1.44 -10.57
N LEU A 134 -5.61 -1.14 -9.88
CA LEU A 134 -5.01 0.19 -9.89
C LEU A 134 -4.45 0.55 -11.27
N ALA A 135 -3.72 -0.35 -11.91
CA ALA A 135 -3.14 -0.13 -13.23
C ALA A 135 -4.23 0.20 -14.27
N GLU A 136 -5.33 -0.56 -14.27
CA GLU A 136 -6.48 -0.31 -15.14
C GLU A 136 -7.11 1.07 -14.86
N ARG A 137 -7.38 1.40 -13.59
CA ARG A 137 -8.01 2.67 -13.22
C ARG A 137 -7.15 3.89 -13.56
N LEU A 138 -5.85 3.77 -13.41
CA LEU A 138 -4.88 4.83 -13.63
C LEU A 138 -4.44 4.91 -15.11
N GLY A 139 -4.78 3.93 -15.93
CA GLY A 139 -4.37 3.87 -17.34
C GLY A 139 -2.86 3.70 -17.51
N VAL A 140 -2.19 2.97 -16.60
CA VAL A 140 -0.73 2.78 -16.59
C VAL A 140 -0.37 1.30 -16.78
N PRO A 141 0.81 0.99 -17.35
CA PRO A 141 1.28 -0.39 -17.44
C PRO A 141 1.58 -0.97 -16.05
N GLN A 142 1.52 -2.30 -15.94
CA GLN A 142 1.87 -3.03 -14.73
C GLN A 142 2.85 -4.17 -14.99
N ALA A 143 3.65 -4.48 -13.97
CA ALA A 143 4.45 -5.70 -13.88
C ALA A 143 4.26 -6.30 -12.48
N THR A 144 3.64 -7.47 -12.40
CA THR A 144 3.27 -8.14 -11.14
C THR A 144 4.18 -9.33 -10.86
N LEU A 145 4.23 -9.78 -9.60
CA LEU A 145 5.01 -10.96 -9.17
C LEU A 145 6.52 -10.81 -9.42
N LEU A 146 7.03 -9.60 -9.22
CA LEU A 146 8.43 -9.27 -9.45
C LEU A 146 9.33 -9.95 -8.41
N SER A 147 10.40 -10.58 -8.89
CA SER A 147 11.53 -11.01 -8.07
C SER A 147 12.64 -9.96 -7.98
N GLU A 148 12.71 -9.06 -8.97
CA GLU A 148 13.69 -8.00 -9.10
C GLU A 148 13.08 -6.82 -9.88
N VAL A 149 13.50 -5.61 -9.55
CA VAL A 149 13.12 -4.37 -10.25
C VAL A 149 14.25 -3.36 -10.15
N ALA A 150 14.48 -2.59 -11.22
CA ALA A 150 15.43 -1.50 -11.25
C ALA A 150 14.84 -0.32 -12.04
N VAL A 151 15.21 0.90 -11.65
CA VAL A 151 14.81 2.11 -12.38
C VAL A 151 16.05 2.80 -12.90
N ALA A 152 16.17 2.94 -14.23
CA ALA A 152 17.32 3.56 -14.88
C ALA A 152 16.90 4.33 -16.13
N GLY A 153 17.40 5.57 -16.27
CA GLY A 153 17.11 6.40 -17.44
C GLY A 153 15.62 6.67 -17.68
N GLY A 154 14.84 6.76 -16.59
CA GLY A 154 13.38 6.97 -16.66
C GLY A 154 12.58 5.75 -17.12
N ARG A 155 13.16 4.56 -17.00
CA ARG A 155 12.50 3.28 -17.31
C ARG A 155 12.53 2.36 -16.11
N VAL A 156 11.45 1.59 -15.98
CA VAL A 156 11.29 0.46 -15.07
C VAL A 156 11.53 -0.81 -15.87
#